data_AF-A0A930HFQ4-F1
#
_entry.id   AF-A0A930HFQ4-F1
#
_cell.length_a   1.000
_cell.length_b   1.000
_cell.length_c   1.000
_cell.angle_alpha   90.00
_cell.angle_beta   90.00
_cell.angle_gamma   90.00
#
_symmetry.space_group_name_H-M   'P 1'
#
loop_
_entity.id
_entity.type
_entity.pdbx_description
1 polymer ?
#
loop_
_entity_poly.entity_id
_entity_poly.type
_entity_poly.pdbx_seq_one_letter_code
_entity_poly.pdbx_strand_id
1 'polypeptide(L)'
;AEGKIAFTDENGKEQILGENTPVSMNMWGFTPDYFVHSDEYFAAFLRANEGNLKAEYFIPLVVNQLVQEKKATCEVLDTPDQWFGVTYAADRPDVVAKINALVAAGEYPQRLFS
;
A
#
# COMPACT_ATOMS: atom_id res chain seq x y z
N ALA A 1 14.89 -2.65 -25.26
CA ALA A 1 14.71 -3.79 -24.35
C ALA A 1 14.93 -3.24 -22.94
N GLU A 2 14.05 -3.29 -21.97
CA GLU A 2 12.75 -3.91 -21.70
C GLU A 2 12.19 -3.12 -20.51
N GLY A 3 10.89 -3.21 -20.21
CA GLY A 3 10.20 -2.43 -19.18
C GLY A 3 10.78 -2.60 -17.77
N LYS A 4 11.77 -1.79 -17.42
CA LYS A 4 12.33 -1.73 -16.06
C LYS A 4 11.33 -1.04 -15.13
N ILE A 5 11.01 -1.68 -14.01
CA ILE A 5 10.19 -1.10 -12.94
C ILE A 5 11.09 -0.14 -12.17
N ALA A 6 10.80 1.15 -12.23
CA ALA A 6 11.60 2.18 -11.58
C ALA A 6 10.73 3.25 -10.93
N PHE A 7 11.22 3.83 -9.83
CA PHE A 7 10.62 4.98 -9.16
C PHE A 7 11.72 5.92 -8.66
N THR A 8 11.35 7.18 -8.39
CA THR A 8 12.25 8.17 -7.78
C THR A 8 11.99 8.22 -6.28
N ASP A 9 13.04 8.06 -5.48
CA ASP A 9 12.93 8.13 -4.02
C ASP A 9 12.87 9.58 -3.49
N GLU A 10 12.70 9.72 -2.17
CA GLU A 10 12.64 10.99 -1.45
C GLU A 10 13.91 11.87 -1.59
N ASN A 11 15.03 11.29 -2.01
CA ASN A 11 16.29 12.00 -2.27
C ASN A 11 16.48 12.36 -3.74
N GLY A 12 15.46 12.13 -4.59
CA GLY A 12 15.53 12.40 -6.03
C GLY A 12 16.34 11.37 -6.81
N LYS A 13 16.66 10.21 -6.21
CA LYS A 13 17.45 9.16 -6.86
C LYS A 13 16.53 8.12 -7.49
N GLU A 14 16.84 7.73 -8.72
CA GLU A 14 16.15 6.63 -9.39
C GLU A 14 16.53 5.29 -8.77
N GLN A 15 15.50 4.52 -8.40
CA GLN A 15 15.61 3.17 -7.88
C GLN A 15 15.00 2.21 -8.88
N ILE A 16 15.72 1.13 -9.21
CA ILE A 16 15.26 0.08 -10.10
C ILE A 16 14.88 -1.12 -9.26
N LEU A 17 13.63 -1.59 -9.43
CA LEU A 17 13.09 -2.76 -8.75
C LEU A 17 13.20 -3.99 -9.65
N GLY A 18 13.37 -5.15 -9.01
CA GLY A 18 13.23 -6.43 -9.70
C GLY A 18 11.75 -6.74 -9.93
N GLU A 19 11.44 -7.54 -10.95
CA GLU A 19 10.07 -7.93 -11.28
C GLU A 19 9.35 -8.62 -10.10
N ASN A 20 10.10 -9.31 -9.25
CA ASN A 20 9.58 -10.04 -8.08
C ASN A 20 9.82 -9.32 -6.75
N THR A 21 10.09 -8.00 -6.77
CA THR A 21 10.24 -7.24 -5.51
C THR A 21 8.88 -7.11 -4.81
N PRO A 22 8.73 -7.59 -3.56
CA PRO A 22 7.51 -7.41 -2.80
C PRO A 22 7.20 -5.93 -2.57
N VAL A 23 5.96 -5.53 -2.77
CA VAL A 23 5.48 -4.17 -2.56
C VAL A 23 4.22 -4.18 -1.69
N SER A 24 4.05 -3.17 -0.84
CA SER A 24 2.82 -3.01 -0.06
C SER A 24 1.77 -2.29 -0.90
N MET A 25 0.63 -2.93 -1.12
CA MET A 25 -0.56 -2.33 -1.74
C MET A 25 -1.53 -1.77 -0.70
N ASN A 26 -1.02 -1.48 0.51
CA ASN A 26 -1.75 -0.93 1.65
C ASN A 26 -2.85 -1.84 2.22
N MET A 27 -2.69 -3.15 2.11
CA MET A 27 -3.51 -4.15 2.79
C MET A 27 -2.76 -4.69 4.01
N TRP A 28 -3.29 -4.42 5.20
CA TRP A 28 -2.64 -4.75 6.46
C TRP A 28 -3.59 -5.47 7.42
N GLY A 29 -3.07 -6.47 8.13
CA GLY A 29 -3.72 -7.08 9.28
C GLY A 29 -3.00 -6.67 10.56
N PHE A 30 -3.74 -6.11 11.52
CA PHE A 30 -3.19 -5.65 12.80
C PHE A 30 -3.98 -6.23 13.97
N THR A 31 -3.29 -6.40 15.09
CA THR A 31 -3.89 -6.61 16.41
C THR A 31 -4.18 -5.25 17.07
N PRO A 32 -5.11 -5.17 18.05
CA PRO A 32 -5.54 -3.89 18.64
C PRO A 32 -4.43 -3.06 19.30
N ASP A 33 -3.34 -3.67 19.77
CA ASP A 33 -2.17 -3.00 20.33
C ASP A 33 -1.50 -2.02 19.34
N TYR A 34 -1.68 -2.22 18.02
CA TYR A 34 -1.22 -1.26 17.01
C TYR A 34 -1.75 0.15 17.23
N PHE A 35 -2.99 0.29 17.72
CA PHE A 35 -3.58 1.61 18.00
C PHE A 35 -2.89 2.31 19.17
N VAL A 36 -2.51 1.56 20.21
CA VAL A 36 -1.77 2.11 21.37
C VAL A 36 -0.44 2.69 20.91
N HIS A 37 0.30 1.93 20.11
CA HIS A 37 1.56 2.40 19.53
C HIS A 37 1.36 3.58 18.58
N SER A 38 0.34 3.52 17.71
CA SER A 38 0.05 4.59 16.76
C SER A 38 -0.28 5.90 17.46
N ASP A 39 -1.01 5.88 18.56
CA ASP A 39 -1.36 7.09 19.31
C ASP A 39 -0.11 7.79 19.89
N GLU A 40 0.82 7.00 20.47
CA GLU A 40 2.08 7.53 21.00
C GLU A 40 2.93 8.18 19.90
N TYR A 41 3.11 7.48 18.77
CA TYR A 41 3.88 8.00 17.64
C TYR A 41 3.19 9.15 16.93
N PHE A 42 1.86 9.14 16.86
CA PHE A 42 1.10 10.23 16.27
C PHE A 42 1.23 11.51 17.10
N ALA A 43 1.16 11.41 18.43
CA ALA A 43 1.40 12.56 19.30
C ALA A 43 2.82 13.13 19.12
N ALA A 44 3.84 12.27 18.97
CA ALA A 44 5.21 12.70 18.70
C ALA A 44 5.34 13.36 17.31
N PHE A 45 4.71 12.77 16.29
CA PHE A 45 4.68 13.30 14.92
C PHE A 45 4.06 14.70 14.87
N LEU A 46 2.92 14.92 15.54
CA LEU A 46 2.25 16.22 15.58
C LEU A 46 3.15 17.31 16.19
N ARG A 47 3.85 16.99 17.29
CA ARG A 47 4.79 17.95 17.91
C ARG A 47 5.98 18.25 17.01
N ALA A 48 6.51 17.26 16.29
CA ALA A 48 7.65 17.42 15.40
C ALA A 48 7.30 18.19 14.11
N ASN A 49 6.03 18.20 13.71
CA ASN A 49 5.55 18.80 12.45
C ASN A 49 4.64 20.01 12.68
N GLU A 50 4.72 20.65 13.85
CA GLU A 50 3.93 21.85 14.14
C GLU A 50 4.16 22.94 13.08
N GLY A 51 3.09 23.35 12.41
CA GLY A 51 3.14 24.34 11.32
C GLY A 51 3.40 23.80 9.91
N ASN A 52 3.69 22.50 9.75
CA ASN A 52 3.83 21.87 8.43
C ASN A 52 2.47 21.33 7.93
N LEU A 53 1.76 22.14 7.14
CA LEU A 53 0.44 21.79 6.58
C LEU A 53 0.46 20.64 5.56
N LYS A 54 1.66 20.22 5.10
CA LYS A 54 1.83 19.12 4.15
C LYS A 54 2.38 17.86 4.81
N ALA A 55 2.50 17.83 6.13
CA ALA A 55 2.97 16.65 6.83
C ALA A 55 1.93 15.53 6.74
N GLU A 56 2.36 14.35 6.29
CA GLU A 56 1.52 13.16 6.15
C GLU A 56 1.99 12.07 7.11
N TYR A 57 1.03 11.40 7.77
CA TYR A 57 1.31 10.31 8.70
C TYR A 57 0.97 8.97 8.06
N PHE A 58 1.99 8.26 7.59
CA PHE A 58 1.84 7.03 6.82
C PHE A 58 1.91 5.77 7.70
N ILE A 59 0.99 4.83 7.48
CA ILE A 59 0.98 3.51 8.13
C ILE A 59 2.33 2.78 8.01
N PRO A 60 2.96 2.69 6.82
CA PRO A 60 4.27 2.05 6.67
C PRO A 60 5.36 2.62 7.58
N LEU A 61 5.34 3.92 7.91
CA LEU A 61 6.34 4.52 8.79
C LEU A 61 6.23 3.96 10.20
N VAL A 62 5.00 3.87 10.72
CA VAL A 62 4.73 3.33 12.07
C VAL A 62 5.12 1.85 12.14
N VAL A 63 4.72 1.06 11.14
CA VAL A 63 5.06 -0.37 11.08
C VAL A 63 6.58 -0.56 11.00
N ASN A 64 7.26 0.20 10.14
CA ASN A 64 8.72 0.14 10.02
C ASN A 64 9.40 0.51 11.35
N GLN A 65 8.94 1.55 12.04
CA GLN A 65 9.49 1.93 13.34
C GLN A 65 9.29 0.82 14.39
N LEU A 66 8.10 0.23 14.47
CA LEU A 66 7.81 -0.88 15.39
C LEU A 66 8.68 -2.10 15.13
N VAL A 67 8.94 -2.42 13.85
CA VAL A 67 9.82 -3.51 13.45
C VAL A 67 11.29 -3.20 13.78
N GLN A 68 11.77 -1.99 13.50
CA GLN A 68 13.14 -1.56 13.82
C GLN A 68 13.41 -1.56 15.33
N GLU A 69 12.42 -1.13 16.13
CA GLU A 69 12.47 -1.15 17.60
C GLU A 69 12.23 -2.54 18.21
N LYS A 70 11.98 -3.56 17.38
CA LYS A 70 11.67 -4.94 17.79
C LYS A 70 10.44 -5.06 18.69
N LYS A 71 9.51 -4.11 18.59
CA LYS A 71 8.22 -4.11 19.30
C LYS A 71 7.14 -4.91 18.57
N ALA A 72 7.27 -5.05 17.24
CA ALA A 72 6.39 -5.86 16.41
C ALA A 72 7.17 -6.64 15.35
N THR A 73 6.54 -7.67 14.80
CA THR A 73 7.03 -8.40 13.61
C THR A 73 6.03 -8.23 12.48
N CYS A 74 6.51 -8.04 11.25
CA CYS A 74 5.69 -7.96 10.05
C CYS A 74 5.91 -9.22 9.22
N GLU A 75 4.87 -10.05 9.09
CA GLU A 75 4.87 -11.18 8.17
C GLU A 75 4.32 -10.71 6.81
N VAL A 76 5.05 -11.04 5.73
CA VAL A 76 4.61 -10.75 4.37
C VAL A 76 3.91 -11.99 3.83
N LEU A 77 2.63 -11.85 3.51
CA LEU A 77 1.81 -12.94 2.98
C LEU A 77 1.74 -12.85 1.45
N ASP A 78 2.26 -13.87 0.77
CA ASP A 78 2.17 -13.97 -0.68
C ASP A 78 0.77 -14.46 -1.10
N THR A 79 0.15 -13.73 -2.04
CA THR A 79 -1.13 -14.11 -2.66
C THR A 79 -0.92 -14.40 -4.15
N PRO A 80 -1.60 -15.41 -4.73
CA PRO A 80 -1.63 -15.60 -6.19
C PRO A 80 -2.47 -14.52 -6.91
N ASP A 81 -3.23 -13.71 -6.17
CA ASP A 81 -4.11 -12.69 -6.72
C ASP A 81 -3.33 -11.50 -7.28
N GLN A 82 -3.82 -10.96 -8.38
CA GLN A 82 -3.23 -9.79 -9.02
C GLN A 82 -4.00 -8.53 -8.62
N TRP A 83 -3.30 -7.58 -8.02
CA TRP A 83 -3.87 -6.26 -7.78
C TRP A 83 -4.08 -5.50 -9.08
N PHE A 84 -5.23 -4.83 -9.22
CA PHE A 84 -5.50 -3.87 -10.27
C PHE A 84 -6.31 -2.71 -9.72
N GLY A 85 -6.03 -1.51 -10.19
CA GLY A 85 -6.66 -0.27 -9.74
C GLY A 85 -6.49 0.85 -10.75
N VAL A 86 -7.24 1.93 -10.57
CA VAL A 86 -7.13 3.12 -11.41
C VAL A 86 -6.19 4.10 -10.73
N THR A 87 -4.96 4.21 -11.22
CA THR A 87 -3.99 5.21 -10.74
C THR A 87 -4.06 6.47 -11.60
N TYR A 88 -4.20 6.28 -12.91
CA TYR A 88 -4.46 7.32 -13.89
C TYR A 88 -5.80 7.10 -14.58
N ALA A 89 -6.41 8.16 -15.10
CA ALA A 89 -7.68 8.07 -15.82
C ALA A 89 -7.62 7.08 -17.02
N ALA A 90 -6.43 6.90 -17.60
CA ALA A 90 -6.17 5.97 -18.70
C ALA A 90 -6.30 4.49 -18.30
N ASP A 91 -6.17 4.15 -17.01
CA ASP A 91 -6.23 2.76 -16.53
C ASP A 91 -7.68 2.24 -16.43
N ARG A 92 -8.66 3.16 -16.48
CA ARG A 92 -10.08 2.84 -16.29
C ARG A 92 -10.62 1.78 -17.28
N PRO A 93 -10.35 1.85 -18.60
CA PRO A 93 -10.84 0.85 -19.55
C PRO A 93 -10.36 -0.57 -19.20
N ASP A 94 -9.09 -0.68 -18.76
CA ASP A 94 -8.49 -1.98 -18.42
C ASP A 94 -9.07 -2.55 -17.13
N VAL A 95 -9.29 -1.70 -16.11
CA VAL A 95 -9.96 -2.12 -14.86
C VAL A 95 -11.39 -2.60 -15.13
N VAL A 96 -12.14 -1.89 -15.98
CA VAL A 96 -13.50 -2.31 -16.38
C VAL A 96 -13.46 -3.64 -17.14
N ALA A 97 -12.51 -3.83 -18.04
CA ALA A 97 -12.35 -5.07 -18.78
C ALA A 97 -12.05 -6.26 -17.86
N LYS A 98 -11.15 -6.08 -16.87
CA LYS A 98 -10.82 -7.12 -15.87
C LYS A 98 -12.03 -7.50 -15.02
N ILE A 99 -12.80 -6.53 -14.52
CA ILE A 99 -14.00 -6.80 -13.73
C ILE A 99 -15.04 -7.57 -14.57
N ASN A 100 -15.28 -7.14 -15.82
CA ASN A 100 -16.21 -7.83 -16.70
C ASN A 100 -15.78 -9.27 -17.02
N ALA A 101 -14.47 -9.51 -17.17
CA ALA A 101 -13.95 -10.86 -17.35
C ALA A 101 -14.20 -11.76 -16.13
N LEU A 102 -14.01 -11.23 -14.91
CA LEU A 102 -14.28 -11.95 -13.67
C LEU A 102 -15.78 -12.27 -13.51
N VAL A 103 -16.66 -11.33 -13.87
CA VAL A 103 -18.13 -11.57 -13.89
C VAL A 103 -18.50 -12.61 -14.94
N ALA A 104 -17.92 -12.55 -16.14
CA ALA A 104 -18.18 -13.52 -17.21
C ALA A 104 -17.67 -14.93 -16.87
N ALA A 105 -16.59 -15.03 -16.09
CA ALA A 105 -16.08 -16.28 -15.55
C ALA A 105 -16.94 -16.84 -14.40
N GLY A 106 -17.88 -16.05 -13.87
CA GLY A 106 -18.78 -16.46 -12.79
C GLY A 106 -18.19 -16.29 -11.38
N GLU A 107 -16.99 -15.71 -11.24
CA GLU A 107 -16.35 -15.45 -9.95
C GLU A 107 -17.13 -14.44 -9.10
N TYR A 108 -17.80 -13.49 -9.78
CA TYR A 108 -18.63 -12.47 -9.12
C TYR A 108 -19.98 -12.32 -9.82
N PRO A 109 -21.07 -12.01 -9.08
CA PRO A 109 -22.35 -11.68 -9.68
C PRO A 109 -22.28 -10.31 -10.37
N GLN A 110 -23.16 -10.09 -11.36
CA GLN A 110 -23.24 -8.81 -12.07
C GLN A 110 -23.62 -7.64 -11.15
N ARG A 111 -24.36 -7.90 -10.07
CA ARG A 111 -24.67 -6.92 -9.01
C ARG A 111 -24.25 -7.50 -7.68
N LEU A 112 -23.27 -6.87 -7.03
CA LEU A 112 -22.79 -7.27 -5.71
C LEU A 112 -23.77 -6.90 -4.59
N PHE A 113 -24.43 -5.75 -4.73
CA PHE A 113 -25.33 -5.20 -3.72
C PHE A 113 -26.66 -4.80 -4.37
N SER A 114 -27.75 -4.96 -3.61
CA SER A 114 -29.14 -4.67 -4.02
C SER A 114 -29.66 -3.38 -3.43
#